data_AF-A0A1S1QR81-F1
#
_entry.id   AF-A0A1S1QR81-F1
#
_cell.length_a   1.000
_cell.length_b   1.000
_cell.length_c   1.000
_cell.angle_alpha   90.00
_cell.angle_beta   90.00
_cell.angle_gamma   90.00
#
_symmetry.space_group_name_H-M   'P 1'
#
loop_
_entity.id
_entity.type
_entity.pdbx_description
1 polymer ?
#
loop_
_entity_poly.entity_id
_entity_poly.type
_entity_poly.pdbx_seq_one_letter_code
_entity_poly.pdbx_strand_id
1 'polypeptide(L)'
;MARLGDLERSVMDVLWDSEGWLTAREVAARLQHERDLAYTTVLTVLERLEKKGFVRRQRAARAHRYRASDAREAVVAEAMLEALGTADDRGSALVRFVGAVSAEEAEILRRALALPADAEVPTLVDAGDGAYSDRATFRDGASGAVTDTRTGELDSSSSPDKAGGGNVAST
;
A
#
# COMPACT_ATOMS: atom_id res chain seq x y z
N MET A 1 2.91 -16.85 4.39
CA MET A 1 1.87 -17.49 3.54
C MET A 1 1.84 -16.70 2.23
N ALA A 2 1.22 -17.15 1.14
CA ALA A 2 1.43 -16.46 -0.14
C ALA A 2 0.60 -15.18 -0.27
N ARG A 3 1.25 -14.03 -0.47
CA ARG A 3 0.64 -12.74 -0.88
C ARG A 3 -0.33 -12.97 -2.05
N LEU A 4 -1.52 -12.37 -1.97
CA LEU A 4 -2.50 -12.36 -3.07
C LEU A 4 -2.00 -11.43 -4.18
N GLY A 5 -1.85 -11.98 -5.39
CA GLY A 5 -1.64 -11.17 -6.61
C GLY A 5 -2.91 -10.42 -7.02
N ASP A 6 -2.81 -9.52 -7.99
CA ASP A 6 -3.94 -8.63 -8.37
C ASP A 6 -5.20 -9.40 -8.77
N LEU A 7 -5.06 -10.43 -9.60
CA LEU A 7 -6.20 -11.25 -10.03
C LEU A 7 -6.76 -12.13 -8.89
N GLU A 8 -5.89 -12.64 -8.03
CA GLU A 8 -6.29 -13.39 -6.83
C GLU A 8 -7.08 -12.48 -5.88
N ARG A 9 -6.68 -11.22 -5.75
CA ARG A 9 -7.38 -10.21 -4.96
C ARG A 9 -8.76 -9.91 -5.53
N SER A 10 -8.88 -9.65 -6.84
CA SER A 10 -10.19 -9.43 -7.47
C SER A 10 -11.12 -10.63 -7.30
N VAL A 11 -10.61 -11.86 -7.43
CA VAL A 11 -11.41 -13.07 -7.15
C VAL A 11 -11.86 -13.12 -5.69
N MET A 12 -10.98 -12.77 -4.74
CA MET A 12 -11.31 -12.73 -3.32
C MET A 12 -12.33 -11.64 -2.98
N ASP A 13 -12.22 -10.45 -3.57
CA ASP A 13 -13.19 -9.36 -3.38
C ASP A 13 -14.60 -9.83 -3.77
N VAL A 14 -14.75 -10.50 -4.91
CA VAL A 14 -16.04 -11.12 -5.31
C VAL A 14 -16.56 -12.17 -4.32
N LEU A 15 -15.66 -12.93 -3.68
CA LEU A 15 -16.03 -13.94 -2.70
C LEU A 15 -16.35 -13.33 -1.32
N TRP A 16 -15.73 -12.22 -0.95
CA TRP A 16 -16.02 -11.47 0.28
C TRP A 16 -17.32 -10.70 0.20
N ASP A 17 -17.64 -10.12 -0.95
CA ASP A 17 -18.90 -9.40 -1.21
C ASP A 17 -20.12 -10.34 -1.34
N SER A 18 -19.88 -11.65 -1.33
CA SER A 18 -20.92 -12.67 -1.41
C SER A 18 -21.15 -13.31 -0.04
N GLU A 19 -22.37 -13.21 0.47
CA GLU A 19 -22.78 -13.88 1.71
C GLU A 19 -22.77 -15.43 1.61
N GLY A 20 -22.72 -15.98 0.39
CA GLY A 20 -22.88 -17.40 0.12
C GLY A 20 -21.79 -18.04 -0.75
N TRP A 21 -21.96 -19.34 -0.96
CA TRP A 21 -21.11 -20.15 -1.84
C TRP A 21 -21.36 -19.83 -3.31
N LEU A 22 -20.31 -19.53 -4.06
CA LEU A 22 -20.37 -19.20 -5.49
C LEU A 22 -19.73 -20.28 -6.36
N THR A 23 -20.30 -20.53 -7.53
CA THR A 23 -19.66 -21.33 -8.57
C THR A 23 -18.59 -20.51 -9.29
N ALA A 24 -17.61 -21.18 -9.91
CA ALA A 24 -16.62 -20.50 -10.74
C ALA A 24 -17.25 -19.67 -11.88
N ARG A 25 -18.44 -20.06 -12.37
CA ARG A 25 -19.16 -19.31 -13.41
C ARG A 25 -19.72 -18.01 -12.87
N GLU A 26 -20.30 -18.04 -11.67
CA GLU A 26 -20.83 -16.83 -11.02
C GLU A 26 -19.71 -15.87 -10.64
N VAL A 27 -18.56 -16.38 -10.20
CA VAL A 27 -17.36 -15.55 -9.96
C VAL A 27 -16.88 -14.93 -11.27
N ALA A 28 -16.75 -15.72 -12.34
CA ALA A 28 -16.32 -15.20 -13.64
C ALA A 28 -17.29 -14.15 -14.20
N ALA A 29 -18.60 -14.35 -14.08
CA ALA A 29 -19.61 -13.41 -14.54
C ALA A 29 -19.53 -12.05 -13.80
N ARG A 30 -19.26 -12.07 -12.49
CA ARG A 30 -19.06 -10.84 -11.71
C ARG A 30 -17.77 -10.12 -12.08
N LEU A 31 -16.69 -10.87 -12.33
CA LEU A 31 -15.41 -10.30 -12.76
C LEU A 31 -15.45 -9.75 -14.19
N GLN A 32 -16.29 -10.32 -15.06
CA GLN A 32 -16.46 -9.84 -16.44
C GLN A 32 -16.99 -8.40 -16.54
N HIS A 33 -17.65 -7.89 -15.49
CA HIS A 33 -18.03 -6.48 -15.42
C HIS A 33 -16.82 -5.54 -15.29
N GLU A 34 -15.71 -6.02 -14.73
CA GLU A 34 -14.51 -5.22 -14.48
C GLU A 34 -13.35 -5.58 -15.42
N ARG A 35 -13.26 -6.84 -15.86
CA ARG A 35 -12.18 -7.38 -16.68
C ARG A 35 -12.70 -8.51 -17.58
N ASP A 36 -12.43 -8.44 -18.89
CA ASP A 36 -12.77 -9.52 -19.81
C ASP A 36 -11.87 -10.75 -19.59
N LEU A 37 -12.29 -11.60 -18.64
CA LEU A 37 -11.54 -12.78 -18.20
C LEU A 37 -12.22 -14.06 -18.68
N ALA A 38 -11.40 -14.96 -19.22
CA ALA A 38 -11.83 -16.31 -19.56
C ALA A 38 -12.21 -17.11 -18.31
N TYR A 39 -13.28 -17.89 -18.41
CA TYR A 39 -13.79 -18.75 -17.33
C TYR A 39 -12.72 -19.69 -16.75
N THR A 40 -11.87 -20.28 -17.60
CA THR A 40 -10.80 -21.20 -17.19
C THR A 40 -9.70 -20.52 -16.39
N THR A 41 -9.46 -19.22 -16.63
CA THR A 41 -8.53 -18.42 -15.83
C THR A 41 -9.06 -18.29 -14.41
N VAL A 42 -10.34 -17.95 -14.24
CA VAL A 42 -10.98 -17.85 -12.92
C VAL A 42 -10.94 -19.20 -12.19
N LEU A 43 -11.24 -20.30 -12.88
CA LEU A 43 -11.14 -21.64 -12.32
C LEU A 43 -9.74 -21.94 -11.78
N THR A 44 -8.71 -21.64 -12.57
CA THR A 44 -7.30 -21.87 -12.18
C THR A 44 -6.90 -21.01 -10.98
N VAL A 45 -7.39 -19.76 -10.92
CA VAL A 45 -7.13 -18.86 -9.78
C VAL A 45 -7.81 -19.37 -8.51
N LEU A 46 -9.06 -19.83 -8.59
CA LEU A 46 -9.78 -20.42 -7.47
C LEU A 46 -9.07 -21.68 -6.93
N GLU A 47 -8.51 -22.53 -7.80
CA GLU A 47 -7.71 -23.69 -7.38
C GLU A 47 -6.41 -23.27 -6.68
N ARG A 48 -5.75 -22.20 -7.13
CA ARG A 48 -4.57 -21.66 -6.46
C ARG A 48 -4.91 -21.09 -5.09
N LEU A 49 -6.02 -20.36 -4.99
CA LEU A 49 -6.52 -19.81 -3.73
C LEU A 49 -6.93 -20.91 -2.75
N GLU A 50 -7.53 -22.01 -3.23
CA GLU A 50 -7.81 -23.20 -2.41
C GLU A 50 -6.52 -23.80 -1.85
N LYS A 51 -5.49 -23.98 -2.69
CA LYS A 51 -4.17 -24.49 -2.23
C LYS A 51 -3.49 -23.56 -1.23
N LYS A 52 -3.69 -22.26 -1.36
CA LYS A 52 -3.18 -21.24 -0.43
C LYS A 52 -4.00 -21.12 0.86
N GLY A 53 -5.17 -21.78 0.94
CA GLY A 53 -6.04 -21.77 2.12
C GLY A 53 -7.05 -20.62 2.14
N PHE A 54 -6.96 -19.63 1.25
CA PHE A 54 -7.87 -18.47 1.23
C PHE A 54 -9.30 -18.80 0.81
N VAL A 55 -9.52 -19.93 0.12
CA VAL A 55 -10.83 -20.33 -0.39
C VAL A 55 -11.13 -21.77 -0.01
N ARG A 56 -12.37 -22.02 0.43
CA ARG A 56 -12.90 -23.37 0.62
C ARG A 56 -13.64 -23.80 -0.63
N ARG A 57 -13.49 -25.07 -1.02
CA ARG A 57 -14.24 -25.69 -2.11
C ARG A 57 -15.18 -26.76 -1.59
N GLN A 58 -16.44 -26.69 -1.98
CA GLN A 58 -17.44 -27.72 -1.74
C GLN A 58 -17.75 -28.46 -3.04
N ARG A 59 -17.73 -29.81 -2.99
CA ARG A 59 -18.25 -30.63 -4.08
C ARG A 59 -19.77 -30.62 -4.03
N ALA A 60 -20.41 -30.10 -5.08
CA ALA A 60 -21.86 -30.25 -5.28
C ALA A 60 -22.13 -31.09 -6.52
N ALA A 61 -23.35 -31.65 -6.63
CA ALA A 61 -23.72 -32.63 -7.65
C ALA A 61 -23.58 -32.16 -9.11
N ARG A 62 -23.48 -30.84 -9.37
CA ARG A 62 -23.39 -30.27 -10.71
C ARG A 62 -22.13 -29.43 -10.96
N ALA A 63 -21.69 -28.65 -9.97
CA ALA A 63 -20.53 -27.77 -10.10
C ALA A 63 -19.89 -27.55 -8.73
N HIS A 64 -18.55 -27.43 -8.69
CA HIS A 64 -17.85 -27.00 -7.49
C HIS A 64 -18.29 -25.60 -7.09
N ARG A 65 -18.45 -25.41 -5.77
CA ARG A 65 -18.74 -24.11 -5.18
C ARG A 65 -17.60 -23.67 -4.28
N TYR A 66 -17.40 -22.37 -4.17
CA TYR A 66 -16.27 -21.71 -3.54
C TYR A 66 -16.77 -20.64 -2.58
N ARG A 67 -16.07 -20.44 -1.47
CA ARG A 67 -16.31 -19.37 -0.48
C ARG A 67 -14.97 -18.94 0.12
N ALA A 68 -14.84 -17.67 0.49
CA ALA A 68 -13.69 -17.22 1.27
C ALA A 68 -13.58 -18.01 2.59
N SER A 69 -12.36 -18.44 2.94
CA SER A 69 -12.07 -19.15 4.19
C SER A 69 -12.01 -18.21 5.38
N ASP A 70 -11.48 -17.01 5.17
CA ASP A 70 -11.17 -16.00 6.18
C ASP A 70 -11.80 -14.66 5.80
N ALA A 71 -12.08 -13.85 6.81
CA ALA A 71 -12.54 -12.47 6.62
C ALA A 71 -11.47 -11.62 5.93
N ARG A 72 -11.89 -10.62 5.18
CA ARG A 72 -10.99 -9.72 4.44
C ARG A 72 -9.98 -9.05 5.36
N GLU A 73 -10.45 -8.63 6.53
CA GLU A 73 -9.69 -7.97 7.59
C GLU A 73 -8.60 -8.89 8.14
N ALA A 74 -8.89 -10.18 8.31
CA ALA A 74 -7.92 -11.15 8.79
C ALA A 74 -6.76 -11.33 7.80
N VAL A 75 -7.06 -11.41 6.50
CA VAL A 75 -6.03 -11.49 5.45
C VAL A 75 -5.18 -10.23 5.38
N VAL A 76 -5.78 -9.05 5.56
CA VAL A 76 -5.05 -7.77 5.62
C VAL A 76 -4.15 -7.71 6.85
N ALA A 77 -4.66 -8.09 8.02
CA ALA A 77 -3.89 -8.12 9.26
C ALA A 77 -2.70 -9.09 9.16
N GLU A 78 -2.90 -10.29 8.59
CA GLU A 78 -1.82 -11.24 8.34
C GLU A 78 -0.76 -10.66 7.40
N ALA A 79 -1.16 -9.98 6.32
CA ALA A 79 -0.23 -9.34 5.41
C ALA A 79 0.60 -8.22 6.09
N MET A 80 -0.01 -7.46 7.00
CA MET A 80 0.71 -6.46 7.80
C MET A 80 1.73 -7.12 8.74
N LEU A 81 1.35 -8.22 9.40
CA LEU A 81 2.24 -8.98 10.28
C LEU A 81 3.39 -9.65 9.52
N GLU A 82 3.13 -10.20 8.32
CA GLU A 82 4.16 -10.78 7.46
C GLU A 82 5.16 -9.71 7.02
N ALA A 83 4.68 -8.54 6.58
CA ALA A 83 5.54 -7.41 6.22
C ALA A 83 6.39 -6.96 7.42
N LEU A 84 5.80 -6.83 8.61
CA LEU A 84 6.52 -6.53 9.84
C LEU A 84 7.57 -7.60 10.18
N GLY A 85 7.28 -8.87 9.88
CA GLY A 85 8.16 -10.01 10.07
C GLY A 85 9.45 -9.93 9.23
N THR A 86 9.44 -9.21 8.12
CA THR A 86 10.62 -9.01 7.25
C THR A 86 11.58 -7.92 7.72
N ALA A 87 11.19 -7.11 8.71
CA ALA A 87 12.03 -6.02 9.22
C ALA A 87 13.13 -6.55 10.16
N ASP A 88 14.37 -6.09 9.95
CA ASP A 88 15.50 -6.40 10.84
C ASP A 88 15.27 -5.84 12.26
N ASP A 89 14.71 -4.63 12.35
CA ASP A 89 14.26 -4.01 13.60
C ASP A 89 12.75 -3.74 13.55
N ARG A 90 11.98 -4.64 14.18
CA ARG A 90 10.53 -4.54 14.29
C ARG A 90 10.08 -3.33 15.12
N GLY A 91 10.86 -2.93 16.13
CA GLY A 91 10.52 -1.78 16.98
C GLY A 91 10.56 -0.48 16.17
N SER A 92 11.65 -0.27 15.42
CA SER A 92 11.76 0.87 14.52
C SER A 92 10.70 0.87 13.40
N ALA A 93 10.37 -0.30 12.86
CA ALA A 93 9.32 -0.43 11.85
C ALA A 93 7.95 -0.01 12.42
N LEU A 94 7.61 -0.44 13.64
CA LEU A 94 6.37 -0.04 14.32
C LEU A 94 6.32 1.46 14.62
N VAL A 95 7.43 2.06 15.08
CA VAL A 95 7.49 3.52 15.32
C VAL A 95 7.26 4.30 14.02
N ARG A 96 7.89 3.88 12.91
CA ARG A 96 7.66 4.49 11.60
C ARG A 96 6.24 4.29 11.09
N PHE A 97 5.67 3.11 11.31
CA PHE A 97 4.28 2.81 10.94
C PHE A 97 3.31 3.71 11.69
N VAL A 98 3.41 3.79 13.02
CA VAL A 98 2.56 4.66 13.86
C VAL A 98 2.72 6.14 13.50
N GLY A 99 3.91 6.56 13.07
CA GLY A 99 4.14 7.92 12.57
C GLY A 99 3.58 8.20 11.17
N ALA A 100 3.27 7.16 10.38
CA ALA A 100 2.80 7.30 9.00
C ALA A 100 1.27 7.14 8.85
N VAL A 101 0.61 6.48 9.80
CA VAL A 101 -0.85 6.36 9.85
C VAL A 101 -1.52 7.70 10.21
N SER A 102 -2.78 7.86 9.83
CA SER A 102 -3.56 9.05 10.16
C SER A 102 -3.84 9.15 11.67
N ALA A 103 -4.24 10.32 12.15
CA ALA A 103 -4.61 10.50 13.55
C ALA A 103 -5.80 9.62 13.97
N GLU A 104 -6.73 9.37 13.04
CA GLU A 104 -7.88 8.49 13.25
C GLU A 104 -7.44 7.03 13.37
N GLU A 105 -6.60 6.55 12.45
CA GLU A 105 -6.03 5.20 12.47
C GLU A 105 -5.19 4.97 13.75
N ALA A 106 -4.40 5.95 14.15
CA ALA A 106 -3.64 5.89 15.40
C ALA A 106 -4.55 5.74 16.63
N GLU A 107 -5.71 6.41 16.63
CA GLU A 107 -6.67 6.29 17.73
C GLU A 107 -7.39 4.94 17.72
N ILE A 108 -7.70 4.39 16.55
CA ILE A 108 -8.22 3.02 16.41
C ILE A 108 -7.21 2.02 17.00
N LEU A 109 -5.92 2.16 16.66
CA LEU A 109 -4.86 1.28 17.17
C LEU A 109 -4.72 1.40 18.70
N ARG A 110 -4.75 2.61 19.26
CA ARG A 110 -4.70 2.80 20.73
C ARG A 110 -5.86 2.12 21.43
N ARG A 111 -7.09 2.30 20.93
CA ARG A 111 -8.27 1.64 21.49
C ARG A 111 -8.16 0.12 21.39
N ALA A 112 -7.71 -0.40 20.24
CA ALA A 112 -7.53 -1.84 20.04
C ALA A 112 -6.49 -2.43 21.01
N LEU A 113 -5.37 -1.74 21.25
CA LEU A 113 -4.34 -2.17 22.20
C LEU A 113 -4.78 -2.08 23.68
N ALA A 114 -5.77 -1.24 23.98
CA ALA A 114 -6.35 -1.13 25.31
C ALA A 114 -7.39 -2.22 25.61
N LEU A 115 -7.82 -3.00 24.59
CA LEU A 115 -8.66 -4.17 24.81
C LEU A 115 -7.84 -5.28 25.48
N PRO A 116 -8.42 -6.04 26.43
CA PRO A 116 -7.75 -7.20 27.01
C PRO A 116 -7.41 -8.21 25.89
N ALA A 117 -6.21 -8.80 25.96
CA ALA A 117 -5.63 -9.65 24.91
C ALA A 117 -6.44 -10.91 24.56
N ASP A 118 -7.51 -11.17 25.31
CA ASP A 118 -8.39 -12.34 25.23
C ASP A 118 -9.78 -11.98 24.68
N ALA A 119 -10.05 -10.70 24.41
CA ALA A 119 -11.29 -10.29 23.76
C ALA A 119 -11.20 -10.61 22.27
N GLU A 120 -12.01 -11.56 21.78
CA GLU A 120 -12.26 -11.74 20.34
C GLU A 120 -12.48 -10.37 19.71
N VAL A 121 -11.65 -10.04 18.72
CA VAL A 121 -11.72 -8.76 17.98
C VAL A 121 -13.16 -8.60 17.52
N PRO A 122 -13.94 -7.64 18.06
CA PRO A 122 -15.27 -7.40 17.55
C PRO A 122 -15.05 -6.95 16.11
N THR A 123 -15.62 -7.69 15.17
CA THR A 123 -15.70 -7.23 13.78
C THR A 123 -16.28 -5.83 13.83
N LEU A 124 -15.45 -4.82 13.53
CA LEU A 124 -15.88 -3.44 13.38
C LEU A 124 -16.69 -3.38 12.08
N VAL A 125 -17.92 -3.89 12.14
CA VAL A 125 -18.92 -3.70 11.12
C VAL A 125 -19.56 -2.35 11.40
N ASP A 126 -19.47 -1.48 10.39
CA ASP A 126 -20.17 -0.20 10.25
C ASP A 126 -19.57 1.02 10.98
N ALA A 127 -18.65 1.69 10.27
CA ALA A 127 -18.57 3.15 10.28
C ALA A 127 -18.56 3.59 8.81
N GLY A 128 -19.72 4.06 8.36
CA GLY A 128 -20.07 4.30 6.97
C GLY A 128 -19.22 5.32 6.21
N ASP A 129 -19.33 5.18 4.89
CA ASP A 129 -19.28 6.18 3.83
C ASP A 129 -18.74 7.57 4.18
N GLY A 130 -17.61 7.90 3.55
CA GLY A 130 -17.22 9.27 3.26
C GLY A 130 -15.72 9.52 3.35
N ALA A 131 -15.14 9.96 2.23
CA ALA A 131 -13.83 10.60 2.10
C ALA A 131 -12.62 9.68 1.80
N TYR A 132 -12.67 8.98 0.66
CA TYR A 132 -11.46 8.64 -0.09
C TYR A 132 -11.28 9.61 -1.27
N SER A 133 -11.11 10.90 -0.98
CA SER A 133 -10.64 11.85 -1.99
C SER A 133 -9.93 13.05 -1.34
N ASP A 134 -8.73 12.85 -0.80
CA ASP A 134 -7.65 13.79 -1.06
C ASP A 134 -6.30 13.23 -0.60
N ARG A 135 -5.45 12.80 -1.54
CA ARG A 135 -4.03 12.57 -1.25
C ARG A 135 -3.15 12.77 -2.48
N ALA A 136 -3.15 13.99 -2.98
CA ALA A 136 -2.03 14.61 -3.68
C ALA A 136 -2.07 16.09 -3.29
N THR A 137 -1.20 16.65 -2.46
CA THR A 137 0.27 16.64 -2.53
C THR A 137 0.82 17.15 -1.20
N PHE A 138 1.77 16.45 -0.60
CA PHE A 138 2.70 17.08 0.33
C PHE A 138 4.12 16.68 -0.05
N ARG A 139 4.80 17.63 -0.71
CA ARG A 139 6.23 17.60 -1.00
C ARG A 139 6.89 18.53 0.02
N ASP A 140 7.85 17.97 0.71
CA ASP A 140 8.70 18.57 1.71
C ASP A 140 9.60 19.69 1.15
N GLY A 141 10.10 20.56 2.04
CA GLY A 141 11.34 21.31 1.82
C GLY A 141 11.23 22.84 1.84
N ALA A 142 11.30 23.39 3.05
CA ALA A 142 11.63 24.79 3.31
C ALA A 142 13.03 25.16 2.78
N SER A 143 13.16 26.36 2.20
CA SER A 143 14.43 27.13 2.20
C SER A 143 14.10 28.61 2.20
N GLY A 144 14.59 29.29 3.24
CA GLY A 144 14.19 30.64 3.65
C GLY A 144 14.68 31.74 2.72
N ALA A 145 13.85 32.78 2.64
CA ALA A 145 14.18 34.07 2.07
C ALA A 145 15.01 34.90 3.06
N VAL A 146 16.06 35.55 2.57
CA VAL A 146 16.50 36.86 3.06
C VAL A 146 16.73 37.74 1.84
N THR A 147 15.85 38.71 1.68
CA THR A 147 16.02 39.89 0.84
C THR A 147 16.92 40.89 1.56
N ASP A 148 17.92 41.46 0.88
CA ASP A 148 18.17 42.90 1.02
C ASP A 148 18.78 43.47 -0.27
N THR A 149 18.17 44.57 -0.69
CA THR A 149 18.47 45.42 -1.84
C THR A 149 19.54 46.43 -1.48
N ARG A 150 20.56 46.61 -2.33
CA ARG A 150 21.20 47.93 -2.43
C ARG A 150 21.77 48.23 -3.81
N THR A 151 21.16 49.27 -4.38
CA THR A 151 21.54 50.20 -5.44
C THR A 151 23.05 50.43 -5.57
N GLY A 152 23.50 50.50 -6.83
CA GLY A 152 24.91 50.71 -7.18
C GLY A 152 25.39 52.15 -7.08
N GLU A 153 26.70 52.33 -7.23
CA GLU A 153 27.31 53.51 -7.81
C GLU A 153 28.72 53.16 -8.32
N LEU A 154 29.12 53.91 -9.33
CA LEU A 154 30.35 53.85 -10.12
C LEU A 154 31.51 54.43 -9.28
N ASP A 155 32.75 53.98 -9.50
CA ASP A 155 33.80 54.78 -10.16
C ASP A 155 35.23 54.21 -9.93
N SER A 156 35.95 54.16 -11.06
CA SER A 156 37.38 54.34 -11.33
C SER A 156 38.52 53.90 -10.39
N SER A 157 39.49 53.27 -11.09
CA SER A 157 40.95 53.44 -11.01
C SER A 157 41.75 52.61 -9.97
N SER A 158 42.46 51.60 -10.46
CA SER A 158 43.91 51.72 -10.70
C SER A 158 44.52 50.40 -11.16
N SER A 159 45.27 50.53 -12.26
CA SER A 159 46.16 49.55 -12.88
C SER A 159 47.56 49.66 -12.23
N PRO A 160 48.61 48.99 -12.71
CA PRO A 160 49.03 47.60 -12.42
C PRO A 160 50.45 47.55 -11.81
N ASP A 161 50.95 46.37 -11.39
CA ASP A 161 52.40 46.13 -11.43
C ASP A 161 52.79 44.64 -11.56
N LYS A 162 53.56 44.38 -12.62
CA LYS A 162 54.66 43.40 -12.85
C LYS A 162 54.54 41.94 -12.37
N ALA A 163 55.18 40.95 -12.98
CA ALA A 163 55.98 40.77 -14.18
C ALA A 163 56.40 39.28 -14.19
N GLY A 164 56.69 38.72 -15.36
CA GLY A 164 57.87 37.86 -15.50
C GLY A 164 57.66 36.40 -15.93
N GLY A 165 58.13 36.10 -17.14
CA GLY A 165 58.65 34.79 -17.60
C GLY A 165 57.58 33.80 -18.05
N GLY A 166 57.53 33.26 -19.26
CA GLY A 166 58.56 32.93 -20.25
C GLY A 166 58.23 31.52 -20.75
N ASN A 167 57.66 31.37 -21.96
CA ASN A 167 58.21 30.68 -23.13
C ASN A 167 58.82 29.28 -22.84
N VAL A 168 58.51 28.16 -23.50
CA VAL A 168 58.33 27.87 -24.93
C VAL A 168 57.69 26.49 -25.08
N ALA A 169 57.07 26.26 -26.24
CA ALA A 169 56.59 24.97 -26.72
C ALA A 169 57.71 24.08 -27.34
N SER A 170 57.36 22.81 -27.51
CA SER A 170 57.76 21.90 -28.59
C SER A 170 59.14 21.23 -28.55
N THR A 171 59.12 19.90 -28.34
CA THR A 171 59.59 18.89 -29.30
C THR A 171 58.87 17.58 -29.01
#